data_AF-A0A2D9RHJ2-F1
#
_entry.id   AF-A0A2D9RHJ2-F1
#
_cell.length_a   1.000
_cell.length_b   1.000
_cell.length_c   1.000
_cell.angle_alpha   90.00
_cell.angle_beta   90.00
_cell.angle_gamma   90.00
#
_symmetry.space_group_name_H-M   'P 1'
#
loop_
_entity.id
_entity.type
_entity.pdbx_description
1 polymer ?
#
loop_
_entity_poly.entity_id
_entity_poly.type
_entity_poly.pdbx_seq_one_letter_code
_entity_poly.pdbx_strand_id
1 'polypeptide(L)'
;MGTNYYTADSIGPGTRITPVSGDTYVILNNITVGSTSGFGVYGAGNGELDFVIYGNLFGDNDGIFLSSDSISANFDIAVGSNGSIVGVNDGIEISGDFETSNGFASIQNAGLIQALQDDAIVADYFGSFDLVNTGEIRSVSSSYGSFAIFANSANISIENSGLIASSNELGALHAGTLYWSPGLGGNFRLNNSGTISNLRSDGVAVVTTARADDITNSGTINGDVLLGYVEESGDYAGDDDSFVNTGEVFGSVFMGGGDDVFAGETGRASGPIHGGAGDDVIRSGLLNDILVGGEGADELWGGAGSDMASYEDSAEGVRVSLKAGRGWFGDAQGDTLHEIENLYGSARQDTLIGNEVNNTFFGGNADDILNGLGGNDQLFGDNGDDNIMGGEGDDFIAGGRHRDRLTGGDGEDVFFYLDILDSKPSNLERDNITDFTPGEDKIDLSQLGDLNFGGSAFTGTAGEIIHYHVAGGTRTVVEIDVDGDSVADFGILLSNAAHAMTAADFLFE
;
A
#
# COMPACT_ATOMS: atom_id res chain seq x y z
N MET A 1 8.44 -15.97 -46.83
CA MET A 1 6.97 -16.04 -47.02
C MET A 1 6.54 -17.38 -47.60
N GLY A 2 6.80 -18.45 -46.85
CA GLY A 2 6.03 -19.68 -46.82
C GLY A 2 5.42 -19.88 -45.43
N THR A 3 4.37 -20.70 -45.34
CA THR A 3 3.80 -21.12 -44.06
C THR A 3 4.27 -22.54 -43.76
N ASN A 4 4.98 -22.71 -42.65
CA ASN A 4 5.55 -23.97 -42.20
C ASN A 4 4.63 -24.62 -41.17
N TYR A 5 3.92 -25.68 -41.56
CA TYR A 5 3.00 -26.41 -40.68
C TYR A 5 3.67 -27.62 -40.03
N TYR A 6 3.68 -27.68 -38.70
CA TYR A 6 4.15 -28.83 -37.93
C TYR A 6 2.98 -29.75 -37.56
N THR A 7 3.04 -30.96 -38.10
CA THR A 7 2.11 -32.08 -37.86
C THR A 7 2.81 -33.20 -37.08
N ALA A 8 2.09 -34.27 -36.74
CA ALA A 8 2.62 -35.42 -35.99
C ALA A 8 3.79 -36.15 -36.69
N ASP A 9 3.91 -36.03 -38.01
CA ASP A 9 5.01 -36.60 -38.80
C ASP A 9 6.16 -35.63 -39.03
N SER A 10 6.06 -34.39 -38.52
CA SER A 10 6.99 -33.30 -38.84
C SER A 10 8.14 -33.19 -37.83
N ILE A 11 7.82 -33.12 -36.53
CA ILE A 11 8.77 -32.93 -35.42
C ILE A 11 8.22 -33.61 -34.14
N GLY A 12 9.11 -34.07 -33.26
CA GLY A 12 8.80 -34.50 -31.88
C GLY A 12 9.87 -34.06 -30.87
N PRO A 13 9.79 -34.51 -29.60
CA PRO A 13 10.70 -34.11 -28.51
C PRO A 13 12.19 -34.29 -28.85
N GLY A 14 13.01 -33.29 -28.51
CA GLY A 14 14.44 -33.25 -28.80
C GLY A 14 14.81 -32.50 -30.10
N THR A 15 13.89 -31.71 -30.67
CA THR A 15 14.06 -31.00 -31.93
C THR A 15 13.78 -29.51 -31.78
N ARG A 16 14.74 -28.68 -32.21
CA ARG A 16 14.66 -27.22 -32.20
C ARG A 16 14.18 -26.65 -33.54
N ILE A 17 13.30 -25.66 -33.51
CA ILE A 17 12.96 -24.83 -34.68
C ILE A 17 14.03 -23.74 -34.84
N THR A 18 14.49 -23.52 -36.07
CA THR A 18 15.36 -22.40 -36.44
C THR A 18 14.65 -21.63 -37.57
N PRO A 19 13.97 -20.53 -37.24
CA PRO A 19 13.09 -19.83 -38.17
C PRO A 19 13.88 -19.00 -39.19
N VAL A 20 13.21 -18.61 -40.27
CA VAL A 20 13.73 -17.79 -41.36
C VAL A 20 12.82 -16.59 -41.54
N SER A 21 13.36 -15.39 -41.67
CA SER A 21 12.56 -14.17 -41.74
C SER A 21 11.54 -14.17 -42.89
N GLY A 22 10.35 -13.68 -42.57
CA GLY A 22 9.16 -13.60 -43.41
C GLY A 22 8.41 -14.92 -43.55
N ASP A 23 8.71 -15.96 -42.77
CA ASP A 23 7.94 -17.21 -42.73
C ASP A 23 7.09 -17.31 -41.45
N THR A 24 5.89 -17.88 -41.60
CA THR A 24 4.96 -18.17 -40.50
C THR A 24 5.12 -19.62 -40.05
N TYR A 25 5.21 -19.87 -38.74
CA TYR A 25 5.41 -21.21 -38.16
C TYR A 25 4.19 -21.65 -37.34
N VAL A 26 3.54 -22.75 -37.75
CA VAL A 26 2.26 -23.20 -37.17
C VAL A 26 2.42 -24.56 -36.50
N ILE A 27 2.28 -24.62 -35.17
CA ILE A 27 2.25 -25.86 -34.38
C ILE A 27 0.79 -26.27 -34.17
N LEU A 28 0.36 -27.41 -34.71
CA LEU A 28 -1.03 -27.87 -34.61
C LEU A 28 -1.36 -28.48 -33.24
N ASN A 29 -2.66 -28.58 -32.94
CA ASN A 29 -3.15 -29.17 -31.69
C ASN A 29 -2.73 -30.64 -31.53
N ASN A 30 -2.38 -31.04 -30.31
CA ASN A 30 -1.81 -32.33 -29.91
C ASN A 30 -0.42 -32.64 -30.52
N ILE A 31 0.25 -31.67 -31.14
CA ILE A 31 1.65 -31.79 -31.54
C ILE A 31 2.52 -31.25 -30.43
N THR A 32 3.65 -31.92 -30.16
CA THR A 32 4.67 -31.45 -29.22
C THR A 32 5.99 -31.26 -29.96
N VAL A 33 6.43 -30.01 -30.05
CA VAL A 33 7.73 -29.61 -30.60
C VAL A 33 8.59 -29.09 -29.44
N GLY A 34 9.91 -29.25 -29.51
CA GLY A 34 10.78 -28.71 -28.48
C GLY A 34 12.07 -29.48 -28.28
N SER A 35 13.04 -28.83 -27.64
CA SER A 35 14.40 -29.33 -27.47
C SER A 35 14.68 -29.76 -26.03
N THR A 36 15.24 -30.96 -25.86
CA THR A 36 15.66 -31.53 -24.55
C THR A 36 17.15 -31.28 -24.26
N SER A 37 17.68 -30.14 -24.71
CA SER A 37 19.07 -29.73 -24.52
C SER A 37 19.34 -28.24 -24.84
N GLY A 38 18.29 -27.41 -24.84
CA GLY A 38 18.35 -25.98 -25.18
C GLY A 38 16.99 -25.46 -25.63
N PHE A 39 16.99 -24.33 -26.34
CA PHE A 39 15.78 -23.64 -26.82
C PHE A 39 14.83 -24.49 -27.68
N GLY A 40 13.52 -24.33 -27.50
CA GLY A 40 12.49 -24.92 -28.37
C GLY A 40 12.45 -24.27 -29.76
N VAL A 41 12.39 -22.94 -29.79
CA VAL A 41 12.67 -22.08 -30.96
C VAL A 41 13.94 -21.28 -30.69
N TYR A 42 14.85 -21.19 -31.67
CA TYR A 42 15.99 -20.28 -31.63
C TYR A 42 16.07 -19.52 -32.96
N GLY A 43 15.67 -18.25 -32.95
CA GLY A 43 15.77 -17.32 -34.07
C GLY A 43 16.76 -16.19 -33.79
N ALA A 44 17.59 -15.85 -34.77
CA ALA A 44 18.48 -14.69 -34.70
C ALA A 44 18.53 -14.01 -36.08
N GLY A 45 18.26 -12.70 -36.13
CA GLY A 45 18.41 -11.89 -37.33
C GLY A 45 17.28 -10.88 -37.59
N ASN A 46 17.32 -10.28 -38.79
CA ASN A 46 16.56 -9.08 -39.11
C ASN A 46 15.26 -9.43 -39.86
N GLY A 47 14.15 -8.78 -39.49
CA GLY A 47 12.88 -8.81 -40.21
C GLY A 47 11.71 -9.40 -39.42
N GLU A 48 10.70 -9.89 -40.13
CA GLU A 48 9.41 -10.37 -39.61
C GLU A 48 9.47 -11.87 -39.27
N LEU A 49 8.87 -12.33 -38.18
CA LEU A 49 8.65 -13.75 -37.84
C LEU A 49 7.31 -13.93 -37.12
N ASP A 50 6.49 -14.86 -37.61
CA ASP A 50 5.19 -15.17 -36.99
C ASP A 50 5.12 -16.61 -36.48
N PHE A 51 4.55 -16.79 -35.30
CA PHE A 51 4.30 -18.09 -34.67
C PHE A 51 2.83 -18.25 -34.31
N VAL A 52 2.26 -19.42 -34.62
CA VAL A 52 0.88 -19.79 -34.24
C VAL A 52 0.88 -21.16 -33.57
N ILE A 53 0.61 -21.19 -32.28
CA ILE A 53 0.88 -22.34 -31.40
C ILE A 53 -0.45 -22.85 -30.83
N TYR A 54 -0.98 -23.93 -31.42
CA TYR A 54 -2.17 -24.65 -30.95
C TYR A 54 -1.85 -25.95 -30.20
N GLY A 55 -0.58 -26.38 -30.23
CA GLY A 55 -0.05 -27.53 -29.49
C GLY A 55 1.00 -27.11 -28.47
N ASN A 56 1.87 -28.03 -28.08
CA ASN A 56 2.91 -27.77 -27.07
C ASN A 56 4.23 -27.43 -27.74
N LEU A 57 4.86 -26.36 -27.27
CA LEU A 57 6.25 -25.99 -27.53
C LEU A 57 7.02 -26.04 -26.20
N PHE A 58 8.18 -26.67 -26.18
CA PHE A 58 9.02 -26.71 -24.97
C PHE A 58 10.51 -26.50 -25.25
N GLY A 59 11.25 -26.03 -24.24
CA GLY A 59 12.71 -25.98 -24.27
C GLY A 59 13.32 -26.27 -22.91
N ASP A 60 14.42 -27.02 -22.91
CA ASP A 60 15.28 -27.25 -21.73
C ASP A 60 16.16 -26.02 -21.37
N ASN A 61 16.13 -24.97 -22.21
CA ASN A 61 16.45 -23.59 -21.81
C ASN A 61 15.12 -22.82 -21.90
N ASP A 62 14.87 -22.13 -23.02
CA ASP A 62 13.65 -21.33 -23.19
C ASP A 62 12.68 -21.98 -24.18
N GLY A 63 11.38 -21.77 -23.99
CA GLY A 63 10.38 -22.24 -24.94
C GLY A 63 10.58 -21.61 -26.32
N ILE A 64 10.78 -20.29 -26.33
CA ILE A 64 11.15 -19.48 -27.49
C ILE A 64 12.30 -18.54 -27.10
N PHE A 65 13.35 -18.48 -27.93
CA PHE A 65 14.36 -17.43 -27.90
C PHE A 65 14.41 -16.76 -29.28
N LEU A 66 14.22 -15.44 -29.33
CA LEU A 66 14.31 -14.62 -30.54
C LEU A 66 15.21 -13.41 -30.30
N SER A 67 16.26 -13.23 -31.09
CA SER A 67 17.13 -12.04 -31.01
C SER A 67 17.26 -11.25 -32.32
N SER A 68 17.43 -9.93 -32.21
CA SER A 68 17.70 -9.06 -33.36
C SER A 68 18.86 -8.09 -33.12
N ASP A 69 19.91 -8.21 -33.93
CA ASP A 69 21.03 -7.27 -33.99
C ASP A 69 20.70 -6.03 -34.87
N SER A 70 19.42 -5.62 -34.95
CA SER A 70 18.99 -4.65 -35.97
C SER A 70 17.81 -3.75 -35.61
N ILE A 71 17.85 -2.55 -36.18
CA ILE A 71 16.87 -1.46 -36.04
C ILE A 71 15.45 -1.76 -36.56
N SER A 72 15.10 -2.99 -36.94
CA SER A 72 13.76 -3.34 -37.42
C SER A 72 13.57 -4.87 -37.47
N ALA A 73 13.22 -5.47 -36.33
CA ALA A 73 12.61 -6.80 -36.29
C ALA A 73 11.18 -6.72 -35.76
N ASN A 74 10.32 -7.56 -36.32
CA ASN A 74 8.92 -7.68 -35.93
C ASN A 74 8.65 -9.14 -35.55
N PHE A 75 8.20 -9.39 -34.33
CA PHE A 75 8.02 -10.74 -33.80
C PHE A 75 6.60 -10.92 -33.26
N ASP A 76 5.77 -11.70 -33.96
CA ASP A 76 4.36 -11.91 -33.60
C ASP A 76 4.12 -13.36 -33.15
N ILE A 77 3.68 -13.56 -31.90
CA ILE A 77 3.49 -14.89 -31.30
C ILE A 77 2.03 -15.04 -30.84
N ALA A 78 1.28 -15.95 -31.48
CA ALA A 78 -0.09 -16.29 -31.11
C ALA A 78 -0.17 -17.69 -30.48
N VAL A 79 -0.55 -17.76 -29.20
CA VAL A 79 -0.80 -19.01 -28.47
C VAL A 79 -2.31 -19.23 -28.37
N GLY A 80 -2.83 -20.26 -29.05
CA GLY A 80 -4.25 -20.59 -29.00
C GLY A 80 -4.64 -21.26 -27.68
N SER A 81 -5.94 -21.46 -27.43
CA SER A 81 -6.45 -21.96 -26.14
C SER A 81 -6.10 -23.43 -25.77
N ASN A 82 -5.48 -24.18 -26.67
CA ASN A 82 -4.88 -25.49 -26.38
C ASN A 82 -3.35 -25.46 -26.55
N GLY A 83 -2.81 -24.29 -26.87
CA GLY A 83 -1.40 -24.03 -27.03
C GLY A 83 -0.71 -23.90 -25.68
N SER A 84 0.54 -24.34 -25.62
CA SER A 84 1.40 -24.19 -24.46
C SER A 84 2.82 -23.89 -24.90
N ILE A 85 3.47 -22.92 -24.26
CA ILE A 85 4.90 -22.67 -24.34
C ILE A 85 5.49 -22.87 -22.95
N VAL A 86 6.46 -23.77 -22.82
CA VAL A 86 7.11 -24.06 -21.53
C VAL A 86 8.63 -24.00 -21.69
N GLY A 87 9.27 -23.08 -20.98
CA GLY A 87 10.73 -23.07 -20.80
C GLY A 87 11.13 -23.57 -19.42
N VAL A 88 12.35 -24.08 -19.32
CA VAL A 88 13.00 -24.38 -18.04
C VAL A 88 13.47 -23.09 -17.39
N ASN A 89 14.17 -22.22 -18.12
CA ASN A 89 14.49 -20.86 -17.67
C ASN A 89 13.27 -19.99 -18.01
N ASP A 90 13.22 -19.45 -19.23
CA ASP A 90 12.20 -18.48 -19.66
C ASP A 90 11.16 -19.08 -20.59
N GLY A 91 9.89 -18.70 -20.44
CA GLY A 91 8.83 -19.16 -21.35
C GLY A 91 9.07 -18.67 -22.78
N ILE A 92 9.26 -17.36 -22.91
CA ILE A 92 9.60 -16.65 -24.15
C ILE A 92 10.65 -15.59 -23.79
N GLU A 93 11.83 -15.63 -24.40
CA GLU A 93 12.79 -14.52 -24.42
C GLU A 93 12.78 -13.85 -25.81
N ILE A 94 12.59 -12.53 -25.84
CA ILE A 94 12.68 -11.70 -27.03
C ILE A 94 13.65 -10.54 -26.75
N SER A 95 14.76 -10.46 -27.49
CA SER A 95 15.86 -9.53 -27.21
C SER A 95 16.29 -8.72 -28.45
N GLY A 96 16.17 -7.40 -28.38
CA GLY A 96 16.43 -6.44 -29.45
C GLY A 96 17.80 -5.75 -29.38
N ASP A 97 17.94 -4.63 -30.10
CA ASP A 97 19.16 -3.83 -30.18
C ASP A 97 19.19 -2.74 -29.10
N PHE A 98 19.99 -2.98 -28.04
CA PHE A 98 20.23 -2.09 -26.91
C PHE A 98 20.50 -0.62 -27.27
N GLU A 99 21.17 -0.37 -28.40
CA GLU A 99 21.60 0.99 -28.78
C GLU A 99 20.49 1.79 -29.47
N THR A 100 19.42 1.14 -29.94
CA THR A 100 18.42 1.81 -30.80
C THR A 100 16.97 1.53 -30.47
N SER A 101 16.64 0.45 -29.74
CA SER A 101 15.28 0.04 -29.35
C SER A 101 14.22 0.30 -30.44
N ASN A 102 14.42 -0.28 -31.63
CA ASN A 102 13.47 -0.21 -32.73
C ASN A 102 12.90 -1.59 -33.04
N GLY A 103 11.71 -1.64 -33.63
CA GLY A 103 10.98 -2.87 -33.92
C GLY A 103 9.82 -3.08 -32.97
N PHE A 104 9.11 -4.18 -33.18
CA PHE A 104 7.85 -4.50 -32.52
C PHE A 104 7.82 -5.97 -32.10
N ALA A 105 7.39 -6.25 -30.88
CA ALA A 105 7.09 -7.60 -30.45
C ALA A 105 5.63 -7.66 -29.98
N SER A 106 4.86 -8.64 -30.46
CA SER A 106 3.50 -8.89 -29.98
C SER A 106 3.29 -10.33 -29.52
N ILE A 107 2.56 -10.48 -28.42
CA ILE A 107 2.14 -11.78 -27.89
C ILE A 107 0.62 -11.76 -27.70
N GLN A 108 -0.06 -12.72 -28.33
CA GLN A 108 -1.48 -13.00 -28.13
C GLN A 108 -1.61 -14.35 -27.44
N ASN A 109 -1.76 -14.36 -26.11
CA ASN A 109 -1.89 -15.57 -25.32
C ASN A 109 -3.34 -15.87 -24.94
N ALA A 110 -3.89 -16.96 -25.48
CA ALA A 110 -5.12 -17.58 -25.00
C ALA A 110 -4.89 -18.95 -24.34
N GLY A 111 -3.64 -19.43 -24.32
CA GLY A 111 -3.23 -20.73 -23.80
C GLY A 111 -2.39 -20.61 -22.54
N LEU A 112 -1.30 -21.38 -22.44
CA LEU A 112 -0.33 -21.31 -21.35
C LEU A 112 1.03 -20.80 -21.85
N ILE A 113 1.61 -19.85 -21.14
CA ILE A 113 3.03 -19.50 -21.23
C ILE A 113 3.63 -19.70 -19.84
N GLN A 114 4.69 -20.49 -19.73
CA GLN A 114 5.25 -20.89 -18.44
C GLN A 114 6.78 -20.93 -18.42
N ALA A 115 7.35 -20.35 -17.37
CA ALA A 115 8.73 -20.55 -16.93
C ALA A 115 8.77 -21.45 -15.69
N LEU A 116 9.77 -22.33 -15.60
CA LEU A 116 9.96 -23.26 -14.48
C LEU A 116 11.08 -22.84 -13.50
N GLN A 117 11.90 -21.85 -13.85
CA GLN A 117 12.98 -21.33 -13.00
C GLN A 117 13.06 -19.81 -13.02
N ASP A 118 12.83 -19.15 -14.16
CA ASP A 118 12.99 -17.70 -14.31
C ASP A 118 11.68 -17.05 -14.84
N ASP A 119 11.70 -16.35 -15.97
CA ASP A 119 10.63 -15.41 -16.36
C ASP A 119 9.70 -15.97 -17.44
N ALA A 120 8.38 -15.88 -17.25
CA ALA A 120 7.48 -16.49 -18.24
C ALA A 120 7.53 -15.77 -19.59
N ILE A 121 7.78 -14.45 -19.58
CA ILE A 121 8.05 -13.62 -20.75
C ILE A 121 9.14 -12.59 -20.40
N VAL A 122 10.17 -12.50 -21.24
CA VAL A 122 11.20 -11.45 -21.27
C VAL A 122 11.10 -10.72 -22.62
N ALA A 123 11.00 -9.38 -22.62
CA ALA A 123 10.92 -8.57 -23.84
C ALA A 123 11.82 -7.32 -23.78
N ASP A 124 13.07 -7.47 -24.19
CA ASP A 124 14.13 -6.49 -23.98
C ASP A 124 14.52 -5.74 -25.26
N TYR A 125 14.74 -4.43 -25.14
CA TYR A 125 15.27 -3.51 -26.16
C TYR A 125 14.45 -3.43 -27.46
N PHE A 126 13.11 -3.39 -27.34
CA PHE A 126 12.20 -3.07 -28.45
C PHE A 126 11.64 -1.65 -28.35
N GLY A 127 11.20 -1.11 -29.48
CA GLY A 127 10.52 0.19 -29.53
C GLY A 127 9.07 0.14 -29.04
N SER A 128 8.48 -1.05 -29.10
CA SER A 128 7.12 -1.34 -28.63
C SER A 128 6.94 -2.83 -28.36
N PHE A 129 6.31 -3.17 -27.23
CA PHE A 129 5.92 -4.52 -26.84
C PHE A 129 4.42 -4.55 -26.47
N ASP A 130 3.63 -5.31 -27.23
CA ASP A 130 2.20 -5.48 -27.01
C ASP A 130 1.87 -6.90 -26.52
N LEU A 131 1.16 -7.01 -25.41
CA LEU A 131 0.66 -8.28 -24.88
C LEU A 131 -0.86 -8.27 -24.73
N VAL A 132 -1.52 -9.27 -25.32
CA VAL A 132 -2.92 -9.60 -25.03
C VAL A 132 -2.97 -10.96 -24.36
N ASN A 133 -3.32 -10.99 -23.06
CA ASN A 133 -3.45 -12.22 -22.28
C ASN A 133 -4.92 -12.49 -21.91
N THR A 134 -5.51 -13.52 -22.55
CA THR A 134 -6.77 -14.13 -22.12
C THR A 134 -6.57 -15.54 -21.56
N GLY A 135 -5.32 -16.01 -21.49
CA GLY A 135 -4.93 -17.33 -21.01
C GLY A 135 -4.26 -17.27 -19.65
N GLU A 136 -3.19 -18.05 -19.49
CA GLU A 136 -2.36 -18.06 -18.29
C GLU A 136 -0.90 -17.78 -18.63
N ILE A 137 -0.28 -16.89 -17.86
CA ILE A 137 1.16 -16.60 -17.86
C ILE A 137 1.67 -16.87 -16.44
N ARG A 138 2.63 -17.80 -16.30
CA ARG A 138 3.08 -18.28 -14.98
C ARG A 138 4.61 -18.38 -14.88
N SER A 139 5.21 -17.64 -13.96
CA SER A 139 6.56 -17.94 -13.47
C SER A 139 6.47 -18.81 -12.21
N VAL A 140 7.21 -19.92 -12.20
CA VAL A 140 7.32 -20.86 -11.06
C VAL A 140 8.74 -20.88 -10.51
N SER A 141 9.32 -19.69 -10.38
CA SER A 141 10.72 -19.47 -10.03
C SER A 141 11.08 -19.89 -8.60
N SER A 142 12.39 -20.06 -8.37
CA SER A 142 13.00 -19.95 -7.03
C SER A 142 14.26 -19.04 -7.03
N SER A 143 14.51 -18.39 -8.17
CA SER A 143 15.57 -17.41 -8.38
C SER A 143 15.21 -16.08 -7.71
N TYR A 144 16.25 -15.30 -7.38
CA TYR A 144 16.08 -13.90 -6.95
C TYR A 144 15.90 -13.03 -8.19
N GLY A 145 14.91 -12.12 -8.17
CA GLY A 145 14.70 -11.14 -9.25
C GLY A 145 13.93 -11.61 -10.48
N SER A 146 13.24 -12.76 -10.44
CA SER A 146 12.43 -13.25 -11.57
C SER A 146 10.97 -12.77 -11.51
N PHE A 147 10.36 -12.44 -12.64
CA PHE A 147 9.01 -11.90 -12.77
C PHE A 147 8.09 -12.87 -13.53
N ALA A 148 6.77 -12.64 -13.51
CA ALA A 148 5.92 -13.32 -14.49
C ALA A 148 6.13 -12.71 -15.88
N ILE A 149 6.33 -11.39 -15.95
CA ILE A 149 6.76 -10.68 -17.15
C ILE A 149 7.79 -9.62 -16.78
N PHE A 150 8.89 -9.61 -17.53
CA PHE A 150 9.92 -8.58 -17.53
C PHE A 150 9.97 -7.96 -18.94
N ALA A 151 9.98 -6.62 -19.05
CA ALA A 151 10.38 -5.99 -20.31
C ALA A 151 11.17 -4.71 -20.07
N ASN A 152 12.24 -4.56 -20.87
CA ASN A 152 13.02 -3.35 -20.98
C ASN A 152 12.80 -2.70 -22.36
N SER A 153 11.61 -2.17 -22.62
CA SER A 153 11.17 -1.71 -23.95
C SER A 153 10.55 -0.31 -23.89
N ALA A 154 10.69 0.46 -24.97
CA ALA A 154 10.36 1.89 -24.94
C ALA A 154 8.86 2.18 -24.82
N ASN A 155 7.97 1.35 -25.36
CA ASN A 155 6.52 1.46 -25.12
C ASN A 155 5.99 0.06 -24.81
N ILE A 156 5.18 -0.07 -23.77
CA ILE A 156 4.64 -1.37 -23.33
C ILE A 156 3.13 -1.23 -23.18
N SER A 157 2.37 -2.16 -23.77
CA SER A 157 0.90 -2.17 -23.69
C SER A 157 0.40 -3.58 -23.35
N ILE A 158 -0.34 -3.70 -22.24
CA ILE A 158 -0.81 -5.00 -21.73
C ILE A 158 -2.32 -5.00 -21.54
N GLU A 159 -2.99 -5.89 -22.26
CA GLU A 159 -4.41 -6.21 -22.13
C GLU A 159 -4.53 -7.56 -21.40
N ASN A 160 -4.79 -7.56 -20.10
CA ASN A 160 -4.95 -8.79 -19.31
C ASN A 160 -6.42 -9.04 -18.94
N SER A 161 -7.04 -10.04 -19.56
CA SER A 161 -8.32 -10.64 -19.11
C SER A 161 -8.15 -12.07 -18.58
N GLY A 162 -6.90 -12.54 -18.46
CA GLY A 162 -6.54 -13.89 -18.02
C GLY A 162 -5.85 -13.88 -16.65
N LEU A 163 -4.99 -14.86 -16.42
CA LEU A 163 -4.11 -14.93 -15.25
C LEU A 163 -2.68 -14.54 -15.64
N ILE A 164 -2.08 -13.63 -14.88
CA ILE A 164 -0.63 -13.42 -14.82
C ILE A 164 -0.20 -13.66 -13.38
N ALA A 165 0.70 -14.61 -13.14
CA ALA A 165 1.11 -14.96 -11.79
C ALA A 165 2.60 -15.27 -11.66
N SER A 166 3.23 -14.75 -10.62
CA SER A 166 4.54 -15.18 -10.15
C SER A 166 4.37 -15.98 -8.85
N SER A 167 5.08 -17.11 -8.75
CA SER A 167 4.95 -18.04 -7.63
C SER A 167 6.29 -18.66 -7.29
N ASN A 168 6.66 -18.66 -6.00
CA ASN A 168 7.81 -19.38 -5.47
C ASN A 168 7.36 -20.29 -4.32
N GLU A 169 8.00 -21.46 -4.19
CA GLU A 169 8.11 -22.11 -2.88
C GLU A 169 9.21 -21.38 -2.06
N LEU A 170 8.80 -20.44 -1.21
CA LEU A 170 9.56 -19.80 -0.11
C LEU A 170 10.67 -18.78 -0.47
N GLY A 171 10.42 -17.50 -0.13
CA GLY A 171 11.41 -16.67 0.58
C GLY A 171 12.56 -16.01 -0.20
N ALA A 172 12.33 -15.55 -1.44
CA ALA A 172 13.24 -14.60 -2.10
C ALA A 172 12.91 -13.14 -1.70
N LEU A 173 13.88 -12.24 -1.85
CA LEU A 173 13.74 -10.79 -1.66
C LEU A 173 13.96 -10.08 -2.99
N HIS A 174 13.16 -9.06 -3.26
CA HIS A 174 13.16 -8.22 -4.48
C HIS A 174 12.77 -8.98 -5.76
N ALA A 175 11.48 -9.26 -5.92
CA ALA A 175 10.87 -9.59 -7.20
C ALA A 175 9.39 -9.14 -7.23
N GLY A 176 8.74 -9.20 -8.40
CA GLY A 176 7.34 -8.81 -8.59
C GLY A 176 6.58 -9.77 -9.50
N THR A 177 5.36 -9.42 -9.92
CA THR A 177 4.68 -10.12 -11.02
C THR A 177 4.96 -9.46 -12.36
N LEU A 178 4.92 -8.13 -12.42
CA LEU A 178 5.30 -7.32 -13.58
C LEU A 178 6.46 -6.37 -13.20
N TYR A 179 7.47 -6.22 -14.05
CA TYR A 179 8.53 -5.22 -13.90
C TYR A 179 8.95 -4.59 -15.22
N TRP A 180 9.09 -3.26 -15.23
CA TRP A 180 9.31 -2.47 -16.45
C TRP A 180 10.49 -1.51 -16.38
N SER A 181 11.45 -1.75 -17.28
CA SER A 181 12.55 -0.89 -17.74
C SER A 181 12.25 0.03 -18.95
N PRO A 182 11.65 1.23 -18.89
CA PRO A 182 11.49 2.04 -20.12
C PRO A 182 12.83 2.42 -20.79
N GLY A 183 13.98 2.32 -20.12
CA GLY A 183 15.36 2.23 -20.67
C GLY A 183 15.89 3.43 -21.48
N LEU A 184 15.20 3.77 -22.56
CA LEU A 184 15.43 4.91 -23.46
C LEU A 184 14.21 5.86 -23.56
N GLY A 185 13.10 5.55 -22.88
CA GLY A 185 12.03 6.49 -22.51
C GLY A 185 10.77 6.46 -23.39
N GLY A 186 9.72 5.84 -22.85
CA GLY A 186 8.34 5.96 -23.30
C GLY A 186 7.40 5.29 -22.28
N ASN A 187 6.15 5.05 -22.67
CA ASN A 187 5.04 4.83 -21.72
C ASN A 187 4.73 3.34 -21.48
N PHE A 188 4.31 3.04 -20.25
CA PHE A 188 3.62 1.80 -19.89
C PHE A 188 2.10 1.98 -19.95
N ARG A 189 1.38 0.94 -20.39
CA ARG A 189 -0.08 0.85 -20.30
C ARG A 189 -0.51 -0.53 -19.81
N LEU A 190 -1.38 -0.57 -18.81
CA LEU A 190 -1.96 -1.80 -18.29
C LEU A 190 -3.49 -1.71 -18.17
N ASN A 191 -4.18 -2.49 -18.99
CA ASN A 191 -5.61 -2.73 -18.89
C ASN A 191 -5.84 -4.12 -18.28
N ASN A 192 -6.15 -4.19 -16.98
CA ASN A 192 -6.42 -5.44 -16.27
C ASN A 192 -7.93 -5.61 -16.02
N SER A 193 -8.54 -6.63 -16.62
CA SER A 193 -9.86 -7.16 -16.24
C SER A 193 -9.78 -8.62 -15.75
N GLY A 194 -8.57 -9.15 -15.60
CA GLY A 194 -8.28 -10.51 -15.19
C GLY A 194 -7.75 -10.58 -13.76
N THR A 195 -6.72 -11.40 -13.54
CA THR A 195 -5.99 -11.49 -12.28
C THR A 195 -4.50 -11.33 -12.52
N ILE A 196 -3.88 -10.39 -11.80
CA ILE A 196 -2.44 -10.27 -11.62
C ILE A 196 -2.18 -10.69 -10.17
N SER A 197 -1.25 -11.62 -9.93
CA SER A 197 -1.02 -12.14 -8.59
C SER A 197 0.44 -12.43 -8.31
N ASN A 198 1.00 -11.71 -7.33
CA ASN A 198 2.19 -12.17 -6.65
C ASN A 198 1.77 -13.14 -5.52
N LEU A 199 2.41 -14.30 -5.43
CA LEU A 199 2.20 -15.28 -4.36
C LEU A 199 3.43 -15.41 -3.44
N ARG A 200 4.33 -14.41 -3.47
CA ARG A 200 5.57 -14.34 -2.70
C ARG A 200 5.44 -13.44 -1.46
N SER A 201 6.48 -13.47 -0.63
CA SER A 201 6.58 -12.73 0.63
C SER A 201 7.05 -11.28 0.50
N ASP A 202 7.47 -10.85 -0.69
CA ASP A 202 7.84 -9.46 -1.00
C ASP A 202 6.63 -8.58 -1.34
N GLY A 203 5.44 -9.18 -1.56
CA GLY A 203 4.17 -8.46 -1.64
C GLY A 203 3.88 -7.79 -2.99
N VAL A 204 4.87 -7.42 -3.79
CA VAL A 204 4.64 -6.52 -4.93
C VAL A 204 4.09 -7.22 -6.18
N ALA A 205 2.96 -6.76 -6.70
CA ALA A 205 2.35 -7.26 -7.93
C ALA A 205 2.86 -6.53 -9.18
N VAL A 206 2.83 -5.19 -9.16
CA VAL A 206 3.21 -4.35 -10.30
C VAL A 206 4.34 -3.42 -9.89
N VAL A 207 5.42 -3.40 -10.67
CA VAL A 207 6.50 -2.43 -10.55
C VAL A 207 6.75 -1.80 -11.91
N THR A 208 6.70 -0.48 -11.98
CA THR A 208 7.26 0.29 -13.09
C THR A 208 8.48 1.05 -12.60
N THR A 209 9.23 1.67 -13.51
CA THR A 209 10.34 2.55 -13.15
C THR A 209 10.35 3.78 -14.04
N ALA A 210 10.24 4.97 -13.45
CA ALA A 210 10.47 6.27 -14.07
C ALA A 210 9.73 6.52 -15.41
N ARG A 211 8.44 6.95 -15.32
CA ARG A 211 7.63 7.69 -16.32
C ARG A 211 6.13 7.47 -16.17
N ALA A 212 5.36 8.47 -16.60
CA ALA A 212 3.92 8.45 -16.88
C ALA A 212 3.36 7.09 -17.38
N ASP A 213 2.77 6.37 -16.42
CA ASP A 213 2.17 5.05 -16.45
C ASP A 213 0.63 5.16 -16.49
N ASP A 214 -0.02 4.57 -17.51
CA ASP A 214 -1.49 4.49 -17.60
C ASP A 214 -1.99 3.12 -17.12
N ILE A 215 -2.61 3.02 -15.94
CA ILE A 215 -3.22 1.78 -15.43
C ILE A 215 -4.74 1.90 -15.34
N THR A 216 -5.45 0.89 -15.86
CA THR A 216 -6.88 0.67 -15.63
C THR A 216 -7.10 -0.74 -15.08
N ASN A 217 -7.53 -0.86 -13.82
CA ASN A 217 -7.90 -2.11 -13.18
C ASN A 217 -9.42 -2.22 -12.97
N SER A 218 -10.01 -3.25 -13.57
CA SER A 218 -11.38 -3.73 -13.31
C SER A 218 -11.42 -5.19 -12.84
N GLY A 219 -10.25 -5.82 -12.73
CA GLY A 219 -10.05 -7.18 -12.24
C GLY A 219 -9.48 -7.20 -10.83
N THR A 220 -8.59 -8.16 -10.58
CA THR A 220 -7.89 -8.31 -9.29
C THR A 220 -6.38 -8.13 -9.47
N ILE A 221 -5.76 -7.36 -8.58
CA ILE A 221 -4.32 -7.30 -8.37
C ILE A 221 -4.06 -7.79 -6.94
N ASN A 222 -3.38 -8.93 -6.78
CA ASN A 222 -2.96 -9.43 -5.47
C ASN A 222 -1.52 -9.03 -5.21
N GLY A 223 -1.32 -8.06 -4.33
CA GLY A 223 -0.03 -7.46 -4.02
C GLY A 223 0.01 -5.96 -4.29
N ASP A 224 1.10 -5.34 -3.87
CA ASP A 224 1.33 -3.89 -3.95
C ASP A 224 1.52 -3.43 -5.40
N VAL A 225 1.16 -2.18 -5.68
CA VAL A 225 1.43 -1.50 -6.95
C VAL A 225 2.42 -0.36 -6.68
N LEU A 226 3.61 -0.46 -7.24
CA LEU A 226 4.67 0.53 -7.14
C LEU A 226 4.86 1.18 -8.50
N LEU A 227 4.31 2.38 -8.66
CA LEU A 227 4.64 3.26 -9.77
C LEU A 227 5.81 4.17 -9.35
N GLY A 228 6.52 4.76 -10.31
CA GLY A 228 7.67 5.63 -10.04
C GLY A 228 8.83 5.06 -9.17
N TYR A 229 8.96 3.74 -8.95
CA TYR A 229 9.79 3.11 -7.87
C TYR A 229 11.28 3.54 -7.74
N VAL A 230 11.84 4.29 -8.69
CA VAL A 230 13.25 4.73 -8.70
C VAL A 230 13.40 6.26 -8.73
N GLU A 231 12.35 7.00 -8.41
CA GLU A 231 12.31 8.47 -8.47
C GLU A 231 12.86 9.17 -7.22
N GLU A 232 13.38 8.42 -6.23
CA GLU A 232 14.15 8.97 -5.11
C GLU A 232 15.38 9.80 -5.60
N SER A 233 15.17 11.10 -5.73
CA SER A 233 16.17 12.17 -5.98
C SER A 233 16.88 12.16 -7.35
N GLY A 234 16.17 12.57 -8.42
CA GLY A 234 16.77 12.77 -9.75
C GLY A 234 16.02 13.73 -10.69
N ASP A 235 16.52 13.87 -11.93
CA ASP A 235 15.90 14.63 -13.06
C ASP A 235 14.58 13.98 -13.58
N TYR A 236 13.97 13.06 -12.81
CA TYR A 236 12.75 12.32 -13.15
C TYR A 236 11.58 12.57 -12.18
N ALA A 237 11.73 13.47 -11.21
CA ALA A 237 10.59 13.94 -10.43
C ALA A 237 9.68 14.81 -11.32
N GLY A 238 8.41 14.42 -11.47
CA GLY A 238 7.38 15.15 -12.22
C GLY A 238 6.94 14.49 -13.53
N ASP A 239 6.75 13.16 -13.58
CA ASP A 239 6.19 12.44 -14.74
C ASP A 239 4.82 11.83 -14.33
N ASP A 240 3.72 12.57 -14.53
CA ASP A 240 2.36 12.26 -14.00
C ASP A 240 1.81 10.85 -14.34
N ASP A 241 1.46 10.08 -13.31
CA ASP A 241 0.88 8.73 -13.39
C ASP A 241 -0.66 8.71 -13.24
N SER A 242 -1.32 7.75 -13.88
CA SER A 242 -2.79 7.64 -13.88
C SER A 242 -3.26 6.21 -13.62
N PHE A 243 -3.77 5.95 -12.40
CA PHE A 243 -4.32 4.65 -12.01
C PHE A 243 -5.83 4.72 -11.75
N VAL A 244 -6.63 4.25 -12.71
CA VAL A 244 -8.08 4.02 -12.56
C VAL A 244 -8.33 2.62 -11.98
N ASN A 245 -8.96 2.53 -10.81
CA ASN A 245 -9.28 1.27 -10.14
C ASN A 245 -10.80 1.12 -9.88
N THR A 246 -11.48 0.34 -10.72
CA THR A 246 -12.86 -0.12 -10.49
C THR A 246 -12.92 -1.58 -10.01
N GLY A 247 -11.76 -2.18 -9.70
CA GLY A 247 -11.59 -3.58 -9.32
C GLY A 247 -11.09 -3.73 -7.88
N GLU A 248 -10.27 -4.75 -7.64
CA GLU A 248 -9.66 -5.00 -6.33
C GLU A 248 -8.13 -4.91 -6.41
N VAL A 249 -7.52 -4.18 -5.48
CA VAL A 249 -6.09 -4.22 -5.17
C VAL A 249 -5.91 -4.73 -3.75
N PHE A 250 -5.28 -5.90 -3.58
CA PHE A 250 -4.96 -6.49 -2.28
C PHE A 250 -3.51 -6.18 -1.90
N GLY A 251 -3.25 -4.91 -1.66
CA GLY A 251 -1.94 -4.34 -1.36
C GLY A 251 -2.05 -2.82 -1.21
N SER A 252 -0.92 -2.18 -0.98
CA SER A 252 -0.76 -0.73 -1.02
C SER A 252 -0.56 -0.25 -2.46
N VAL A 253 -0.81 1.03 -2.70
CA VAL A 253 -0.54 1.70 -3.98
C VAL A 253 0.41 2.87 -3.71
N PHE A 254 1.44 3.01 -4.53
CA PHE A 254 2.38 4.12 -4.52
C PHE A 254 2.42 4.68 -5.94
N MET A 255 2.15 5.98 -6.11
CA MET A 255 2.12 6.64 -7.42
C MET A 255 3.50 7.17 -7.80
N GLY A 256 4.20 7.88 -6.92
CA GLY A 256 5.62 8.21 -7.11
C GLY A 256 5.92 9.70 -7.06
N GLY A 257 6.50 10.24 -8.13
CA GLY A 257 6.80 11.66 -8.26
C GLY A 257 6.19 12.26 -9.54
N GLY A 258 5.00 12.83 -9.42
CA GLY A 258 4.23 13.45 -10.49
C GLY A 258 3.04 14.22 -9.90
N ASP A 259 2.30 14.96 -10.73
CA ASP A 259 0.97 15.43 -10.33
C ASP A 259 -0.03 14.28 -10.59
N ASP A 260 -0.02 13.25 -9.73
CA ASP A 260 -0.57 11.92 -10.04
C ASP A 260 -2.09 11.80 -9.81
N VAL A 261 -2.72 10.79 -10.43
CA VAL A 261 -4.17 10.56 -10.30
C VAL A 261 -4.49 9.10 -9.95
N PHE A 262 -4.96 8.86 -8.73
CA PHE A 262 -5.60 7.61 -8.33
C PHE A 262 -7.14 7.76 -8.36
N ALA A 263 -7.81 7.01 -9.24
CA ALA A 263 -9.25 7.06 -9.44
C ALA A 263 -9.92 5.73 -9.10
N GLY A 264 -10.13 5.49 -7.80
CA GLY A 264 -10.72 4.28 -7.21
C GLY A 264 -12.26 4.15 -7.30
N GLU A 265 -12.94 4.94 -8.13
CA GLU A 265 -14.41 5.18 -8.20
C GLU A 265 -15.35 4.14 -7.54
N THR A 266 -15.22 2.87 -7.93
CA THR A 266 -16.01 1.75 -7.38
C THR A 266 -15.16 0.54 -6.99
N GLY A 267 -13.84 0.70 -6.99
CA GLY A 267 -12.89 -0.32 -6.61
C GLY A 267 -12.58 -0.26 -5.12
N ARG A 268 -11.48 -0.92 -4.75
CA ARG A 268 -10.85 -0.79 -3.42
C ARG A 268 -9.35 -1.03 -3.50
N ALA A 269 -8.60 -0.39 -2.62
CA ALA A 269 -7.30 -0.86 -2.14
C ALA A 269 -7.48 -1.53 -0.77
N SER A 270 -6.50 -2.29 -0.29
CA SER A 270 -6.55 -2.86 1.08
C SER A 270 -5.38 -2.43 1.97
N GLY A 271 -4.34 -1.86 1.37
CA GLY A 271 -3.30 -1.09 2.05
C GLY A 271 -3.47 0.40 1.73
N PRO A 272 -2.60 1.26 2.29
CA PRO A 272 -2.60 2.70 2.00
C PRO A 272 -2.40 3.02 0.53
N ILE A 273 -2.92 4.18 0.12
CA ILE A 273 -2.66 4.79 -1.18
C ILE A 273 -1.78 6.02 -0.93
N HIS A 274 -0.56 5.97 -1.46
CA HIS A 274 0.41 7.05 -1.44
C HIS A 274 0.41 7.72 -2.81
N GLY A 275 0.26 9.05 -2.85
CA GLY A 275 0.58 9.86 -4.02
C GLY A 275 2.09 9.90 -4.17
N GLY A 276 2.72 10.93 -3.62
CA GLY A 276 4.11 10.90 -3.19
C GLY A 276 4.76 12.28 -3.22
N ALA A 277 5.07 12.79 -4.41
CA ALA A 277 5.66 14.12 -4.57
C ALA A 277 5.16 14.83 -5.85
N GLY A 278 4.34 15.86 -5.66
CA GLY A 278 3.63 16.64 -6.68
C GLY A 278 2.25 17.05 -6.17
N ASP A 279 1.43 17.72 -6.98
CA ASP A 279 0.07 18.09 -6.57
C ASP A 279 -0.92 16.94 -6.93
N ASP A 280 -1.08 15.96 -6.02
CA ASP A 280 -1.76 14.69 -6.31
C ASP A 280 -3.30 14.73 -6.21
N VAL A 281 -3.99 13.83 -6.93
CA VAL A 281 -5.45 13.63 -6.83
C VAL A 281 -5.77 12.17 -6.48
N ILE A 282 -6.11 11.93 -5.21
CA ILE A 282 -6.42 10.59 -4.70
C ILE A 282 -7.92 10.47 -4.43
N ARG A 283 -8.58 9.51 -5.06
CA ARG A 283 -9.97 9.12 -4.80
C ARG A 283 -10.01 7.64 -4.49
N SER A 284 -10.03 7.27 -3.21
CA SER A 284 -9.76 5.89 -2.78
C SER A 284 -10.91 4.92 -3.06
N GLY A 285 -12.16 5.35 -2.81
CA GLY A 285 -13.36 4.77 -3.41
C GLY A 285 -14.36 4.16 -2.43
N LEU A 286 -14.21 2.86 -2.14
CA LEU A 286 -15.11 2.09 -1.28
C LEU A 286 -14.34 1.39 -0.16
N LEU A 287 -15.00 1.28 1.01
CA LEU A 287 -14.46 0.78 2.27
C LEU A 287 -13.63 1.85 3.00
N ASN A 288 -12.99 1.46 4.09
CA ASN A 288 -12.18 2.36 4.90
C ASN A 288 -10.76 2.40 4.32
N ASP A 289 -10.36 3.55 3.82
CA ASP A 289 -9.08 3.77 3.16
C ASP A 289 -8.11 4.60 4.01
N ILE A 290 -6.81 4.43 3.76
CA ILE A 290 -5.73 5.28 4.30
C ILE A 290 -5.08 5.99 3.12
N LEU A 291 -5.16 7.31 3.12
CA LEU A 291 -4.62 8.18 2.08
C LEU A 291 -3.40 8.91 2.64
N VAL A 292 -2.29 8.83 1.92
CA VAL A 292 -1.09 9.63 2.14
C VAL A 292 -0.92 10.46 0.86
N GLY A 293 -1.02 11.78 0.98
CA GLY A 293 -0.74 12.70 -0.13
C GLY A 293 0.76 12.70 -0.40
N GLY A 294 1.47 13.67 0.20
CA GLY A 294 2.92 13.63 0.36
C GLY A 294 3.54 15.02 0.27
N GLU A 295 4.62 15.17 -0.49
CA GLU A 295 5.17 16.49 -0.80
C GLU A 295 4.30 17.18 -1.87
N GLY A 296 3.26 17.93 -1.47
CA GLY A 296 2.30 18.45 -2.44
C GLY A 296 1.30 19.50 -1.97
N ALA A 297 0.27 19.69 -2.79
CA ALA A 297 -0.94 20.42 -2.47
C ALA A 297 -2.16 19.59 -2.93
N ASP A 298 -2.43 18.51 -2.22
CA ASP A 298 -3.18 17.36 -2.75
C ASP A 298 -4.73 17.50 -2.70
N GLU A 299 -5.43 16.73 -3.51
CA GLU A 299 -6.89 16.59 -3.53
C GLU A 299 -7.29 15.18 -3.05
N LEU A 300 -7.49 15.03 -1.74
CA LEU A 300 -7.76 13.75 -1.07
C LEU A 300 -9.28 13.50 -0.90
N TRP A 301 -9.79 12.41 -1.46
CA TRP A 301 -11.17 11.93 -1.30
C TRP A 301 -11.22 10.49 -0.77
N GLY A 302 -11.71 10.30 0.46
CA GLY A 302 -11.94 8.95 1.02
C GLY A 302 -13.15 8.26 0.39
N GLY A 303 -14.26 9.00 0.29
CA GLY A 303 -15.44 8.56 -0.42
C GLY A 303 -16.43 7.79 0.47
N ALA A 304 -16.34 6.45 0.50
CA ALA A 304 -17.38 5.61 1.07
C ALA A 304 -16.88 4.60 2.12
N GLY A 305 -16.39 5.10 3.25
CA GLY A 305 -16.12 4.29 4.43
C GLY A 305 -16.04 5.08 5.73
N SER A 306 -14.89 4.98 6.36
CA SER A 306 -14.44 5.84 7.45
C SER A 306 -12.94 5.99 7.23
N ASP A 307 -12.59 7.10 6.62
CA ASP A 307 -11.37 7.24 5.83
C ASP A 307 -10.37 8.12 6.56
N MET A 308 -9.08 7.85 6.36
CA MET A 308 -7.99 8.48 7.12
C MET A 308 -7.01 9.18 6.19
N ALA A 309 -6.82 10.49 6.38
CA ALA A 309 -5.63 11.16 5.85
C ALA A 309 -4.49 11.00 6.87
N SER A 310 -3.37 10.43 6.43
CA SER A 310 -2.19 10.20 7.27
C SER A 310 -1.04 11.10 6.87
N TYR A 311 -0.43 11.72 7.87
CA TYR A 311 0.75 12.59 7.77
C TYR A 311 1.93 12.03 8.61
N GLU A 312 1.91 10.72 8.92
CA GLU A 312 2.90 10.04 9.77
C GLU A 312 4.35 10.30 9.31
N ASP A 313 4.58 10.26 8.00
CA ASP A 313 5.88 10.45 7.36
C ASP A 313 6.36 11.92 7.28
N SER A 314 5.48 12.90 7.59
CA SER A 314 5.78 14.33 7.43
C SER A 314 7.01 14.77 8.22
N ALA A 315 7.92 15.46 7.51
CA ALA A 315 9.18 15.91 8.09
C ALA A 315 8.99 17.05 9.11
N GLU A 316 7.96 17.87 8.93
CA GLU A 316 7.54 18.98 9.80
C GLU A 316 6.16 18.73 10.42
N GLY A 317 5.80 19.51 11.45
CA GLY A 317 4.48 19.42 12.06
C GLY A 317 3.38 20.01 11.17
N VAL A 318 2.29 19.28 11.05
CA VAL A 318 1.13 19.59 10.23
C VAL A 318 0.02 20.25 11.04
N ARG A 319 -0.78 21.05 10.36
CA ARG A 319 -2.08 21.50 10.85
C ARG A 319 -3.13 21.05 9.86
N VAL A 320 -4.13 20.31 10.33
CA VAL A 320 -5.17 19.75 9.47
C VAL A 320 -6.53 20.05 10.07
N SER A 321 -7.53 20.37 9.25
CA SER A 321 -8.89 20.58 9.73
C SER A 321 -9.93 20.01 8.79
N LEU A 322 -10.60 18.95 9.23
CA LEU A 322 -11.70 18.31 8.52
C LEU A 322 -12.87 19.30 8.35
N LYS A 323 -13.19 20.10 9.37
CA LYS A 323 -14.18 21.19 9.29
C LYS A 323 -13.85 22.28 8.26
N ALA A 324 -12.57 22.50 7.96
CA ALA A 324 -12.13 23.42 6.92
C ALA A 324 -11.94 22.74 5.55
N GLY A 325 -11.89 21.40 5.52
CA GLY A 325 -11.56 20.58 4.35
C GLY A 325 -10.16 20.83 3.81
N ARG A 326 -9.15 21.08 4.66
CA ARG A 326 -7.77 21.38 4.21
C ARG A 326 -6.66 21.29 5.27
N GLY A 327 -5.43 21.20 4.78
CA GLY A 327 -4.18 21.24 5.54
C GLY A 327 -3.42 22.58 5.50
N TRP A 328 -2.37 22.69 6.32
CA TRP A 328 -1.29 23.68 6.30
C TRP A 328 -0.01 23.12 6.94
N PHE A 329 1.16 23.57 6.49
CA PHE A 329 2.50 23.17 6.97
C PHE A 329 2.84 21.69 6.79
N GLY A 330 4.15 21.38 6.79
CA GLY A 330 4.66 20.05 6.45
C GLY A 330 4.11 19.56 5.11
N ASP A 331 3.82 18.27 5.06
CA ASP A 331 3.25 17.60 3.90
C ASP A 331 1.79 18.03 3.66
N ALA A 332 1.09 18.52 4.70
CA ALA A 332 -0.27 19.05 4.59
C ALA A 332 -0.37 20.44 3.89
N GLN A 333 0.67 20.91 3.19
CA GLN A 333 0.83 22.31 2.79
C GLN A 333 0.16 22.67 1.45
N GLY A 334 -1.15 22.45 1.39
CA GLY A 334 -2.01 22.94 0.32
C GLY A 334 -3.30 22.15 0.20
N ASP A 335 -3.28 20.97 0.79
CA ASP A 335 -4.25 19.89 0.71
C ASP A 335 -5.69 20.35 0.83
N THR A 336 -6.53 19.66 0.09
CA THR A 336 -7.98 19.70 0.20
C THR A 336 -8.48 18.31 0.56
N LEU A 337 -9.25 18.23 1.65
CA LEU A 337 -9.74 16.99 2.22
C LEU A 337 -11.26 16.90 2.04
N HIS A 338 -11.69 15.83 1.42
CA HIS A 338 -13.09 15.55 1.07
C HIS A 338 -13.47 14.15 1.56
N GLU A 339 -14.59 14.03 2.29
CA GLU A 339 -15.10 12.71 2.71
C GLU A 339 -13.99 11.92 3.47
N ILE A 340 -13.38 12.59 4.45
CA ILE A 340 -12.37 12.06 5.38
C ILE A 340 -12.89 12.28 6.81
N GLU A 341 -12.87 11.24 7.63
CA GLU A 341 -13.35 11.26 9.03
C GLU A 341 -12.20 11.20 10.04
N ASN A 342 -11.02 10.70 9.65
CA ASN A 342 -9.94 10.38 10.57
C ASN A 342 -8.63 11.07 10.15
N LEU A 343 -7.74 11.31 11.11
CA LEU A 343 -6.43 11.92 10.89
C LEU A 343 -5.35 11.15 11.65
N TYR A 344 -4.19 11.00 11.04
CA TYR A 344 -2.98 10.53 11.71
C TYR A 344 -1.91 11.62 11.58
N GLY A 345 -1.37 12.09 12.71
CA GLY A 345 -0.33 13.12 12.77
C GLY A 345 1.07 12.58 12.48
N SER A 346 1.99 13.52 12.29
CA SER A 346 3.41 13.31 12.12
C SER A 346 4.13 12.98 13.43
N ALA A 347 5.43 12.67 13.36
CA ALA A 347 6.29 12.63 14.54
C ALA A 347 6.75 14.03 15.03
N ARG A 348 5.91 15.08 14.91
CA ARG A 348 6.20 16.49 15.23
C ARG A 348 4.96 17.16 15.84
N GLN A 349 5.12 18.39 16.34
CA GLN A 349 4.05 19.13 17.03
C GLN A 349 2.93 19.52 16.06
N ASP A 350 1.79 18.86 16.20
CA ASP A 350 0.68 18.92 15.26
C ASP A 350 -0.54 19.67 15.79
N THR A 351 -1.48 19.95 14.88
CA THR A 351 -2.79 20.51 15.22
C THR A 351 -3.87 19.88 14.37
N LEU A 352 -4.53 18.87 14.94
CA LEU A 352 -5.57 18.07 14.29
C LEU A 352 -6.95 18.55 14.75
N ILE A 353 -7.82 18.91 13.80
CA ILE A 353 -9.13 19.50 14.06
C ILE A 353 -10.22 18.72 13.31
N GLY A 354 -11.18 18.19 14.06
CA GLY A 354 -12.31 17.40 13.59
C GLY A 354 -13.39 18.20 12.89
N ASN A 355 -14.62 17.70 12.91
CA ASN A 355 -15.76 18.30 12.22
C ASN A 355 -17.07 18.33 13.04
N GLU A 356 -18.07 17.54 12.67
CA GLU A 356 -19.38 17.42 13.33
C GLU A 356 -19.88 15.94 13.26
N VAL A 357 -18.97 15.00 12.95
CA VAL A 357 -19.17 13.55 12.93
C VAL A 357 -18.01 12.90 13.66
N ASN A 358 -18.22 11.70 14.18
CA ASN A 358 -17.20 10.92 14.89
C ASN A 358 -15.86 10.86 14.13
N ASN A 359 -14.79 11.35 14.76
CA ASN A 359 -13.44 11.34 14.24
C ASN A 359 -12.53 10.44 15.10
N THR A 360 -11.53 9.79 14.48
CA THR A 360 -10.47 9.07 15.18
C THR A 360 -9.12 9.72 14.86
N PHE A 361 -8.46 10.29 15.87
CA PHE A 361 -7.20 11.03 15.72
C PHE A 361 -6.06 10.40 16.52
N PHE A 362 -4.89 10.34 15.89
CA PHE A 362 -3.61 10.00 16.50
C PHE A 362 -2.68 11.21 16.40
N GLY A 363 -2.16 11.69 17.52
CA GLY A 363 -1.23 12.82 17.61
C GLY A 363 0.14 12.43 17.06
N GLY A 364 0.91 11.68 17.85
CA GLY A 364 2.16 11.09 17.39
C GLY A 364 3.23 11.00 18.48
N ASN A 365 4.35 11.70 18.27
CA ASN A 365 5.53 11.63 19.16
C ASN A 365 6.01 13.00 19.65
N ALA A 366 5.13 14.00 19.68
CA ALA A 366 5.45 15.36 20.12
C ALA A 366 4.27 16.01 20.85
N ASP A 367 4.44 17.23 21.36
CA ASP A 367 3.37 17.95 22.07
C ASP A 367 2.30 18.45 21.08
N ASP A 368 1.15 17.77 21.04
CA ASP A 368 0.13 17.94 20.00
C ASP A 368 -1.15 18.64 20.47
N ILE A 369 -1.93 19.16 19.51
CA ILE A 369 -3.23 19.79 19.76
C ILE A 369 -4.31 19.03 18.99
N LEU A 370 -5.11 18.25 19.72
CA LEU A 370 -6.24 17.49 19.17
C LEU A 370 -7.55 18.17 19.58
N ASN A 371 -8.47 18.34 18.62
CA ASN A 371 -9.77 18.96 18.87
C ASN A 371 -10.85 18.31 18.00
N GLY A 372 -11.63 17.39 18.57
CA GLY A 372 -12.68 16.63 17.88
C GLY A 372 -13.84 17.50 17.38
N LEU A 373 -14.20 18.51 18.18
CA LEU A 373 -15.30 19.47 18.01
C LEU A 373 -16.70 18.91 18.24
N GLY A 374 -17.09 17.82 17.60
CA GLY A 374 -18.42 17.27 17.78
C GLY A 374 -18.68 16.00 16.97
N GLY A 375 -19.39 15.07 17.60
CA GLY A 375 -19.32 13.65 17.28
C GLY A 375 -18.94 12.89 18.54
N ASN A 376 -19.01 11.56 18.52
CA ASN A 376 -18.42 10.75 19.59
C ASN A 376 -17.03 10.33 19.12
N ASP A 377 -16.00 11.06 19.54
CA ASP A 377 -14.65 11.02 18.99
C ASP A 377 -13.72 10.07 19.75
N GLN A 378 -12.64 9.65 19.09
CA GLN A 378 -11.57 8.85 19.68
C GLN A 378 -10.24 9.59 19.47
N LEU A 379 -9.68 10.14 20.54
CA LEU A 379 -8.53 11.04 20.48
C LEU A 379 -7.36 10.46 21.28
N PHE A 380 -6.26 10.17 20.59
CA PHE A 380 -5.03 9.59 21.14
C PHE A 380 -3.87 10.58 20.95
N GLY A 381 -3.24 11.06 22.03
CA GLY A 381 -2.04 11.93 21.94
C GLY A 381 -0.74 11.15 21.66
N ASP A 382 -0.67 9.91 22.19
CA ASP A 382 0.43 8.95 22.10
C ASP A 382 1.67 9.29 22.96
N ASN A 383 2.61 10.14 22.51
CA ASN A 383 3.70 10.62 23.37
C ASN A 383 3.95 12.13 23.19
N GLY A 384 3.55 12.95 24.17
CA GLY A 384 3.75 14.39 24.14
C GLY A 384 3.30 15.05 25.45
N ASP A 385 3.54 16.35 25.64
CA ASP A 385 2.76 17.15 26.60
C ASP A 385 1.48 17.64 25.89
N ASP A 386 0.49 16.76 25.70
CA ASP A 386 -0.60 16.98 24.74
C ASP A 386 -1.72 17.89 25.26
N ASN A 387 -2.45 18.52 24.34
CA ASN A 387 -3.67 19.28 24.67
C ASN A 387 -4.85 18.78 23.83
N ILE A 388 -5.63 17.90 24.42
CA ILE A 388 -6.76 17.20 23.80
C ILE A 388 -8.08 17.84 24.25
N MET A 389 -8.97 18.06 23.30
CA MET A 389 -10.34 18.51 23.47
C MET A 389 -11.26 17.59 22.66
N GLY A 390 -12.23 16.96 23.33
CA GLY A 390 -13.33 16.22 22.70
C GLY A 390 -14.25 17.20 21.96
N GLY A 391 -15.41 17.50 22.54
CA GLY A 391 -16.26 18.60 22.09
C GLY A 391 -17.71 18.46 22.52
N GLU A 392 -18.60 18.31 21.54
CA GLU A 392 -20.00 17.92 21.74
C GLU A 392 -20.19 16.42 21.40
N GLY A 393 -20.38 15.56 22.40
CA GLY A 393 -20.59 14.13 22.22
C GLY A 393 -19.99 13.30 23.35
N ASP A 394 -20.16 11.97 23.30
CA ASP A 394 -19.56 11.08 24.32
C ASP A 394 -18.17 10.62 23.83
N ASP A 395 -17.12 11.31 24.28
CA ASP A 395 -15.77 11.18 23.72
C ASP A 395 -14.88 10.18 24.46
N PHE A 396 -13.97 9.54 23.73
CA PHE A 396 -12.91 8.69 24.28
C PHE A 396 -11.56 9.34 24.10
N ILE A 397 -10.91 9.68 25.22
CA ILE A 397 -9.67 10.46 25.25
C ILE A 397 -8.58 9.67 25.97
N ALA A 398 -7.47 9.41 25.27
CA ALA A 398 -6.24 8.90 25.84
C ALA A 398 -5.13 9.93 25.57
N GLY A 399 -4.58 10.53 26.63
CA GLY A 399 -3.39 11.39 26.51
C GLY A 399 -2.22 10.58 25.97
N GLY A 400 -1.85 9.53 26.71
CA GLY A 400 -0.72 8.69 26.40
C GLY A 400 0.38 8.98 27.41
N ARG A 401 1.62 9.18 26.95
CA ARG A 401 2.73 9.51 27.85
C ARG A 401 3.06 10.99 27.85
N HIS A 402 3.06 11.55 29.05
CA HIS A 402 3.97 12.52 29.67
C HIS A 402 3.17 13.43 30.59
N ARG A 403 2.53 14.50 30.07
CA ARG A 403 1.72 15.38 30.90
C ARG A 403 0.65 16.09 30.10
N ASP A 404 -0.48 15.43 30.03
CA ASP A 404 -1.52 15.80 29.09
C ASP A 404 -2.57 16.70 29.73
N ARG A 405 -3.15 17.56 28.89
CA ARG A 405 -4.23 18.46 29.24
C ARG A 405 -5.48 17.96 28.52
N LEU A 406 -6.28 17.18 29.25
CA LEU A 406 -7.46 16.51 28.72
C LEU A 406 -8.72 17.34 29.03
N THR A 407 -9.54 17.54 28.02
CA THR A 407 -10.81 18.29 28.09
C THR A 407 -11.82 17.42 27.35
N GLY A 408 -12.86 16.95 28.03
CA GLY A 408 -13.93 16.17 27.40
C GLY A 408 -14.82 17.13 26.62
N GLY A 409 -16.00 17.41 27.16
CA GLY A 409 -16.74 18.62 26.83
C GLY A 409 -18.17 18.58 27.33
N ASP A 410 -19.11 18.52 26.38
CA ASP A 410 -20.53 18.31 26.63
C ASP A 410 -20.89 16.85 26.24
N GLY A 411 -20.83 15.89 27.18
CA GLY A 411 -21.28 14.49 26.99
C GLY A 411 -20.82 13.51 28.08
N GLU A 412 -21.06 12.20 27.90
CA GLU A 412 -20.59 11.15 28.83
C GLU A 412 -19.16 10.69 28.49
N ASP A 413 -18.16 11.52 28.79
CA ASP A 413 -16.76 11.32 28.36
C ASP A 413 -15.99 10.22 29.11
N VAL A 414 -15.00 9.61 28.44
CA VAL A 414 -14.11 8.59 28.99
C VAL A 414 -12.64 9.00 28.85
N PHE A 415 -11.96 9.21 29.98
CA PHE A 415 -10.51 9.45 30.04
C PHE A 415 -9.79 8.13 30.33
N PHE A 416 -9.07 7.59 29.34
CA PHE A 416 -8.51 6.24 29.35
C PHE A 416 -6.99 6.23 29.58
N TYR A 417 -6.53 5.28 30.40
CA TYR A 417 -5.13 5.05 30.73
C TYR A 417 -4.75 3.58 30.50
N LEU A 418 -3.67 3.35 29.76
CA LEU A 418 -3.21 2.03 29.33
C LEU A 418 -2.07 1.50 30.21
N ASP A 419 -1.16 2.36 30.66
CA ASP A 419 0.01 2.03 31.46
C ASP A 419 0.18 3.00 32.64
N ILE A 420 0.82 2.56 33.73
CA ILE A 420 1.15 3.42 34.88
C ILE A 420 2.10 4.57 34.51
N LEU A 421 2.83 4.44 33.41
CA LEU A 421 3.76 5.43 32.88
C LEU A 421 3.08 6.58 32.13
N ASP A 422 1.79 6.45 31.82
CA ASP A 422 1.01 7.44 31.07
C ASP A 422 0.95 8.74 31.88
N SER A 423 0.41 8.67 33.11
CA SER A 423 0.34 9.81 34.04
C SER A 423 0.95 9.50 35.41
N LYS A 424 2.21 9.90 35.59
CA LYS A 424 2.97 9.74 36.84
C LYS A 424 2.51 10.74 37.90
N PRO A 425 2.70 10.46 39.20
CA PRO A 425 2.26 11.34 40.28
C PRO A 425 3.10 12.63 40.42
N SER A 426 4.20 12.79 39.67
CA SER A 426 4.99 14.03 39.65
C SER A 426 4.20 15.16 38.98
N ASN A 427 4.10 16.35 39.59
CA ASN A 427 3.43 17.51 38.96
C ASN A 427 4.04 17.98 37.61
N LEU A 428 5.14 17.37 37.16
CA LEU A 428 5.75 17.59 35.84
C LEU A 428 5.29 16.58 34.79
N GLU A 429 4.77 15.43 35.21
CA GLU A 429 4.45 14.25 34.39
C GLU A 429 3.05 13.71 34.78
N ARG A 430 2.17 14.59 35.26
CA ARG A 430 0.83 14.26 35.76
C ARG A 430 -0.23 14.96 34.94
N ASP A 431 -1.08 14.16 34.33
CA ASP A 431 -2.21 14.58 33.54
C ASP A 431 -3.19 15.43 34.31
N ASN A 432 -3.87 16.26 33.54
CA ASN A 432 -4.78 17.26 34.02
C ASN A 432 -6.07 17.22 33.20
N ILE A 433 -7.09 16.54 33.73
CA ILE A 433 -8.45 16.60 33.21
C ILE A 433 -9.07 17.92 33.68
N THR A 434 -9.68 18.68 32.76
CA THR A 434 -9.90 20.12 32.97
C THR A 434 -11.35 20.56 33.13
N ASP A 435 -12.30 19.65 32.96
CA ASP A 435 -13.74 19.87 32.99
C ASP A 435 -14.56 18.74 33.66
N PHE A 436 -13.93 17.61 34.02
CA PHE A 436 -14.55 16.41 34.63
C PHE A 436 -15.85 16.61 35.42
N THR A 437 -16.93 15.93 35.04
CA THR A 437 -18.26 15.98 35.68
C THR A 437 -18.62 14.66 36.40
N PRO A 438 -18.56 14.61 37.75
CA PRO A 438 -18.85 13.39 38.50
C PRO A 438 -20.27 12.86 38.30
N GLY A 439 -20.37 11.54 38.09
CA GLY A 439 -21.62 10.84 37.76
C GLY A 439 -22.03 10.88 36.29
N GLU A 440 -21.33 11.64 35.44
CA GLU A 440 -21.48 11.71 33.99
C GLU A 440 -20.26 11.00 33.36
N ASP A 441 -19.13 11.68 33.30
CA ASP A 441 -17.83 11.22 32.80
C ASP A 441 -17.23 10.03 33.59
N LYS A 442 -16.23 9.36 32.99
CA LYS A 442 -15.50 8.23 33.57
C LYS A 442 -13.99 8.38 33.41
N ILE A 443 -13.24 7.92 34.42
CA ILE A 443 -11.80 7.65 34.30
C ILE A 443 -11.61 6.14 34.18
N ASP A 444 -11.19 5.66 33.02
CA ASP A 444 -10.94 4.24 32.78
C ASP A 444 -9.51 3.87 33.16
N LEU A 445 -9.40 3.00 34.15
CA LEU A 445 -8.16 2.47 34.72
C LEU A 445 -8.12 0.94 34.60
N SER A 446 -8.98 0.34 33.76
CA SER A 446 -9.14 -1.11 33.61
C SER A 446 -7.85 -1.84 33.21
N GLN A 447 -6.91 -1.15 32.57
CA GLN A 447 -5.62 -1.72 32.17
C GLN A 447 -4.55 -1.67 33.28
N LEU A 448 -4.79 -0.93 34.37
CA LEU A 448 -3.83 -0.77 35.48
C LEU A 448 -3.93 -1.89 36.55
N GLY A 449 -4.83 -2.85 36.39
CA GLY A 449 -4.93 -4.07 37.21
C GLY A 449 -6.00 -4.06 38.31
N ASP A 450 -5.81 -4.90 39.34
CA ASP A 450 -6.74 -5.06 40.47
C ASP A 450 -6.75 -3.81 41.37
N LEU A 451 -7.71 -2.89 41.19
CA LEU A 451 -7.78 -1.63 41.96
C LEU A 451 -8.84 -1.64 43.08
N ASN A 452 -8.56 -0.90 44.15
CA ASN A 452 -9.36 -0.84 45.37
C ASN A 452 -9.64 0.62 45.78
N PHE A 453 -10.87 1.08 45.56
CA PHE A 453 -11.31 2.43 45.92
C PHE A 453 -11.69 2.58 47.41
N GLY A 454 -11.25 3.67 48.06
CA GLY A 454 -11.87 4.14 49.31
C GLY A 454 -10.93 4.56 50.45
N GLY A 455 -9.63 4.72 50.19
CA GLY A 455 -8.66 5.21 51.17
C GLY A 455 -8.61 6.75 51.29
N SER A 456 -8.17 7.26 52.44
CA SER A 456 -7.76 8.67 52.61
C SER A 456 -6.24 8.86 52.72
N ALA A 457 -5.50 7.75 52.70
CA ALA A 457 -4.05 7.62 52.63
C ALA A 457 -3.75 6.14 52.30
N PHE A 458 -2.63 5.86 51.62
CA PHE A 458 -2.17 4.49 51.39
C PHE A 458 -1.88 3.76 52.70
N THR A 459 -2.18 2.46 52.72
CA THR A 459 -1.88 1.55 53.82
C THR A 459 -0.71 0.61 53.51
N GLY A 460 -0.23 0.62 52.26
CA GLY A 460 0.74 -0.34 51.74
C GLY A 460 0.06 -1.61 51.23
N THR A 461 -1.14 -1.47 50.67
CA THR A 461 -1.83 -2.53 49.93
C THR A 461 -1.79 -2.16 48.46
N ALA A 462 -1.28 -3.06 47.61
CA ALA A 462 -1.25 -2.87 46.17
C ALA A 462 -2.66 -2.60 45.59
N GLY A 463 -2.73 -1.70 44.62
CA GLY A 463 -3.95 -1.26 43.95
C GLY A 463 -4.79 -0.24 44.73
N GLU A 464 -4.28 0.39 45.80
CA GLU A 464 -5.06 1.37 46.56
C GLU A 464 -5.26 2.67 45.76
N ILE A 465 -6.53 3.07 45.53
CA ILE A 465 -6.88 4.40 44.99
C ILE A 465 -7.22 5.35 46.16
N ILE A 466 -6.54 6.49 46.20
CA ILE A 466 -6.87 7.61 47.09
C ILE A 466 -7.21 8.88 46.30
N HIS A 467 -7.96 9.79 46.91
CA HIS A 467 -8.14 11.13 46.38
C HIS A 467 -8.11 12.19 47.49
N TYR A 468 -7.67 13.40 47.15
CA TYR A 468 -7.62 14.53 48.07
C TYR A 468 -7.73 15.87 47.34
N HIS A 469 -8.12 16.93 48.04
CA HIS A 469 -8.17 18.27 47.45
C HIS A 469 -6.84 19.03 47.64
N VAL A 470 -6.41 19.72 46.59
CA VAL A 470 -5.24 20.61 46.66
C VAL A 470 -5.52 21.78 47.60
N ALA A 471 -4.50 22.26 48.32
CA ALA A 471 -4.60 23.39 49.24
C ALA A 471 -5.18 24.64 48.56
N GLY A 472 -6.42 24.99 48.91
CA GLY A 472 -7.25 25.97 48.22
C GLY A 472 -8.67 25.46 47.94
N GLY A 473 -8.85 24.14 47.83
CA GLY A 473 -10.16 23.49 47.79
C GLY A 473 -10.92 23.65 46.47
N THR A 474 -10.20 23.80 45.35
CA THR A 474 -10.79 23.99 44.01
C THR A 474 -10.32 22.96 42.98
N ARG A 475 -9.56 21.95 43.39
CA ARG A 475 -9.01 20.89 42.53
C ARG A 475 -8.96 19.59 43.31
N THR A 476 -9.21 18.47 42.65
CA THR A 476 -9.02 17.13 43.20
C THR A 476 -7.80 16.47 42.58
N VAL A 477 -7.06 15.73 43.39
CA VAL A 477 -6.01 14.81 42.96
C VAL A 477 -6.53 13.40 43.19
N VAL A 478 -6.31 12.53 42.22
CA VAL A 478 -6.38 11.07 42.37
C VAL A 478 -4.95 10.53 42.31
N GLU A 479 -4.59 9.60 43.20
CA GLU A 479 -3.29 8.94 43.23
C GLU A 479 -3.49 7.45 43.50
N ILE A 480 -2.65 6.60 42.90
CA ILE A 480 -2.74 5.13 42.98
C ILE A 480 -1.37 4.57 43.40
N ASP A 481 -1.39 3.71 44.42
CA ASP A 481 -0.27 2.86 44.85
C ASP A 481 -0.50 1.47 44.23
N VAL A 482 0.28 1.12 43.21
CA VAL A 482 0.07 -0.09 42.39
C VAL A 482 0.90 -1.25 42.92
N ASP A 483 2.10 -1.00 43.46
CA ASP A 483 2.99 -2.07 43.96
C ASP A 483 2.87 -2.37 45.48
N GLY A 484 2.25 -1.48 46.25
CA GLY A 484 2.00 -1.59 47.68
C GLY A 484 3.09 -1.00 48.60
N ASP A 485 4.03 -0.19 48.09
CA ASP A 485 5.10 0.41 48.91
C ASP A 485 4.67 1.63 49.74
N SER A 486 3.41 2.09 49.63
CA SER A 486 2.84 3.31 50.22
C SER A 486 3.25 4.64 49.56
N VAL A 487 3.82 4.60 48.36
CA VAL A 487 4.05 5.74 47.48
C VAL A 487 3.08 5.64 46.29
N ALA A 488 2.72 6.77 45.69
CA ALA A 488 1.96 6.74 44.45
C ALA A 488 2.89 6.31 43.29
N ASP A 489 2.39 5.45 42.41
CA ASP A 489 3.00 5.09 41.12
C ASP A 489 2.38 5.88 39.97
N PHE A 490 1.10 6.23 40.10
CA PHE A 490 0.28 6.94 39.12
C PHE A 490 -0.53 8.05 39.80
N GLY A 491 -0.93 9.09 39.06
CA GLY A 491 -1.89 10.07 39.57
C GLY A 491 -2.47 10.98 38.51
N ILE A 492 -3.61 11.61 38.80
CA ILE A 492 -4.34 12.52 37.90
C ILE A 492 -4.69 13.80 38.68
N LEU A 493 -4.70 14.95 37.99
CA LEU A 493 -5.26 16.20 38.48
C LEU A 493 -6.62 16.47 37.81
N LEU A 494 -7.64 16.76 38.61
CA LEU A 494 -8.93 17.30 38.16
C LEU A 494 -8.95 18.79 38.51
N SER A 495 -8.90 19.67 37.50
CA SER A 495 -8.60 21.10 37.72
C SER A 495 -9.79 22.06 37.72
N ASN A 496 -10.98 21.64 37.28
CA ASN A 496 -12.21 22.44 37.29
C ASN A 496 -12.77 22.69 38.70
N ALA A 497 -12.83 21.67 39.56
CA ALA A 497 -13.46 21.76 40.87
C ALA A 497 -12.89 20.79 41.92
N ALA A 498 -13.36 20.94 43.16
CA ALA A 498 -13.16 19.95 44.21
C ALA A 498 -14.29 18.91 44.15
N HIS A 499 -13.98 17.75 43.59
CA HIS A 499 -14.89 16.63 43.38
C HIS A 499 -14.86 15.63 44.54
N ALA A 500 -16.03 15.20 44.99
CA ALA A 500 -16.19 14.11 45.95
C ALA A 500 -16.26 12.77 45.20
N MET A 501 -15.10 12.24 44.82
CA MET A 501 -14.99 11.06 43.96
C MET A 501 -15.60 9.82 44.61
N THR A 502 -16.21 8.97 43.79
CA THR A 502 -16.82 7.70 44.15
C THR A 502 -16.36 6.60 43.19
N ALA A 503 -16.58 5.33 43.53
CA ALA A 503 -16.29 4.20 42.64
C ALA A 503 -17.14 4.17 41.35
N ALA A 504 -18.15 5.05 41.19
CA ALA A 504 -18.95 5.16 39.97
C ALA A 504 -18.37 6.16 38.94
N ASP A 505 -17.32 6.90 39.34
CA ASP A 505 -16.60 7.86 38.49
C ASP A 505 -15.41 7.21 37.76
N PHE A 506 -15.19 5.90 37.96
CA PHE A 506 -14.08 5.13 37.41
C PHE A 506 -14.55 3.82 36.77
N LEU A 507 -13.77 3.30 35.84
CA LEU A 507 -13.86 1.92 35.34
C LEU A 507 -12.60 1.14 35.77
N PHE A 508 -12.78 -0.02 36.38
CA PHE A 508 -11.74 -0.99 36.79
C PHE A 508 -12.39 -2.39 36.95
N GLU A 509 -11.59 -3.47 36.98
CA GLU A 509 -12.09 -4.87 37.02
C GLU A 509 -12.82 -5.28 38.32
#